data_AF-A0A3M1M8D9-F1
#
_entry.id   AF-A0A3M1M8D9-F1
#
_cell.length_a   1.000
_cell.length_b   1.000
_cell.length_c   1.000
_cell.angle_alpha   90.00
_cell.angle_beta   90.00
_cell.angle_gamma   90.00
#
_symmetry.space_group_name_H-M   'P 1'
#
loop_
_entity.id
_entity.type
_entity.pdbx_description
1 polymer ?
#
loop_
_entity_poly.entity_id
_entity_poly.type
_entity_poly.pdbx_seq_one_letter_code
_entity_poly.pdbx_strand_id
1 'polypeptide(L)' 'MVPAAGQVIHIVRTGENLFRIARCYGLTVEEVAAVNGISYPYTIYVGQRLIIPTTGPTRCFAGTDP' A
#
# COMPACT_ATOMS: atom_id res chain seq x y z
N MET A 1 3.07 21.81 -8.30
CA MET A 1 3.91 20.62 -8.56
C MET A 1 3.03 19.39 -8.49
N VAL A 2 2.80 18.71 -9.62
CA VAL A 2 2.06 17.44 -9.62
C VAL A 2 3.03 16.34 -9.18
N PRO A 3 2.83 15.67 -8.03
CA PRO A 3 3.64 14.50 -7.72
C PRO A 3 3.35 13.45 -8.80
N ALA A 4 4.39 12.85 -9.35
CA ALA A 4 4.24 11.74 -10.29
C ALA A 4 3.51 10.62 -9.56
N ALA A 5 2.24 10.38 -9.93
CA ALA A 5 1.46 9.27 -9.42
C ALA A 5 2.10 7.97 -9.94
N GLY A 6 3.05 7.44 -9.17
CA GLY A 6 3.57 6.10 -9.37
C GLY A 6 2.55 5.08 -8.90
N GLN A 7 2.54 3.91 -9.53
CA GLN A 7 1.88 2.72 -8.98
C GLN A 7 2.94 1.64 -8.81
N VAL A 8 2.98 1.03 -7.63
CA VAL A 8 3.87 -0.10 -7.33
C VAL A 8 3.03 -1.35 -7.23
N ILE A 9 3.48 -2.43 -7.88
CA ILE A 9 2.84 -3.74 -7.73
C ILE A 9 3.55 -4.47 -6.59
N HIS A 10 2.86 -4.62 -5.47
CA HIS A 10 3.34 -5.38 -4.31
C HIS A 10 2.79 -6.81 -4.37
N ILE A 11 3.67 -7.81 -4.28
CA ILE A 11 3.25 -9.21 -4.18
C ILE A 11 3.20 -9.57 -2.70
N VAL A 12 2.01 -9.89 -2.21
CA VAL A 12 1.76 -10.22 -0.80
C VAL A 12 2.59 -11.43 -0.41
N ARG A 13 3.40 -11.28 0.65
CA ARG A 13 4.20 -12.38 1.21
C ARG A 13 3.48 -13.03 2.40
N THR A 14 3.89 -14.25 2.73
CA THR A 14 3.39 -14.96 3.90
C THR A 14 3.62 -14.14 5.17
N GLY A 15 2.55 -13.90 5.94
CA GLY A 15 2.59 -13.11 7.17
C GLY A 15 2.42 -11.60 6.97
N GLU A 16 2.27 -11.12 5.74
CA GLU A 16 1.84 -9.75 5.48
C GLU A 16 0.31 -9.62 5.52
N ASN A 17 -0.16 -8.43 5.88
CA ASN A 17 -1.57 -8.08 5.84
C ASN A 17 -1.74 -6.70 5.18
N LEU A 18 -2.96 -6.42 4.69
CA LEU A 18 -3.24 -5.19 3.95
C LEU A 18 -2.93 -3.95 4.79
N PHE A 19 -3.15 -4.04 6.10
CA PHE A 19 -2.84 -2.97 7.06
C PHE A 19 -1.35 -2.61 7.12
N ARG A 20 -0.46 -3.59 7.26
CA ARG A 20 0.99 -3.33 7.30
C ARG A 20 1.50 -2.83 5.96
N ILE A 21 1.00 -3.39 4.86
CA ILE A 21 1.37 -2.97 3.51
C ILE A 21 0.97 -1.50 3.32
N ALA A 22 -0.31 -1.16 3.52
CA ALA A 22 -0.80 0.22 3.38
C ALA A 22 0.00 1.20 4.25
N ARG A 23 0.21 0.86 5.53
CA ARG A 23 0.99 1.69 6.46
C ARG A 23 2.45 1.86 6.04
N CYS A 24 3.08 0.84 5.47
CA CYS A 24 4.41 0.96 4.90
C CYS A 24 4.42 2.00 3.78
N TYR A 25 3.46 1.94 2.86
CA TYR A 25 3.37 2.88 1.76
C TYR A 25 2.80 4.25 2.15
N GLY A 26 2.48 4.49 3.42
CA GLY A 26 1.88 5.75 3.89
C GLY A 26 0.43 5.93 3.43
N LEU A 27 -0.24 4.84 3.06
CA LEU A 27 -1.62 4.81 2.62
C LEU A 27 -2.52 4.21 3.70
N THR A 28 -3.81 4.46 3.57
CA THR A 28 -4.84 3.78 4.34
C THR A 28 -5.21 2.44 3.69
N VAL A 29 -5.73 1.52 4.50
CA VAL A 29 -6.25 0.23 4.01
C VAL A 29 -7.34 0.44 2.97
N GLU A 30 -8.19 1.44 3.18
CA GLU A 30 -9.29 1.81 2.30
C GLU A 30 -8.80 2.28 0.94
N GLU A 31 -7.75 3.11 0.88
CA GLU A 31 -7.15 3.55 -0.39
C GLU A 31 -6.58 2.37 -1.18
N VAL A 32 -5.82 1.49 -0.52
CA VAL A 32 -5.26 0.30 -1.18
C VAL A 32 -6.39 -0.64 -1.61
N ALA A 33 -7.39 -0.83 -0.76
CA ALA A 33 -8.54 -1.68 -1.04
C ALA A 33 -9.38 -1.15 -2.20
N ALA A 34 -9.62 0.17 -2.26
CA ALA A 34 -10.36 0.81 -3.33
C ALA A 34 -9.68 0.61 -4.70
N VAL A 35 -8.35 0.76 -4.77
CA VAL A 35 -7.60 0.54 -6.02
C VAL A 35 -7.58 -0.93 -6.44
N ASN A 36 -7.61 -1.86 -5.48
CA ASN A 36 -7.59 -3.30 -5.75
C ASN A 36 -8.98 -3.95 -5.80
N GLY A 37 -10.05 -3.18 -5.61
CA GLY A 37 -11.42 -3.70 -5.52
C GLY A 37 -11.65 -4.65 -4.34
N ILE A 38 -10.91 -4.48 -3.24
CA ILE A 38 -11.02 -5.32 -2.04
C ILE A 38 -12.10 -4.73 -1.14
N SER A 39 -13.07 -5.54 -0.71
CA SER A 39 -14.07 -5.13 0.29
C SER A 39 -13.71 -5.60 1.69
N TYR A 40 -14.32 -4.98 2.71
CA TYR A 40 -14.28 -5.50 4.08
C TYR A 40 -14.68 -6.99 4.06
N PRO A 41 -13.93 -7.90 4.70
CA PRO A 41 -12.95 -7.70 5.78
C PRO A 41 -11.49 -7.49 5.34
N TYR A 42 -11.23 -7.02 4.11
CA TYR A 42 -9.89 -6.70 3.61
C TYR A 42 -8.92 -7.89 3.60
N THR A 43 -9.47 -9.09 3.32
CA THR A 43 -8.69 -10.32 3.24
C THR A 43 -7.85 -10.34 1.98
N ILE A 44 -6.56 -10.62 2.14
CA ILE A 44 -5.60 -10.78 1.05
C ILE A 44 -4.89 -12.13 1.18
N TYR A 45 -4.53 -12.72 0.05
CA TYR A 45 -3.85 -14.01 0.01
C TYR A 45 -2.37 -13.87 -0.35
N VAL A 46 -1.56 -14.80 0.12
CA VAL A 46 -0.14 -14.88 -0.26
C VAL A 46 -0.02 -15.10 -1.76
N GLY A 47 0.88 -14.35 -2.41
CA GLY A 47 1.05 -14.35 -3.86
C GLY A 47 0.08 -13.43 -4.61
N GLN A 48 -0.87 -12.80 -3.91
CA GLN A 48 -1.76 -11.81 -4.51
C GLN A 48 -0.97 -10.57 -4.92
N ARG A 49 -1.27 -10.06 -6.12
CA ARG A 49 -0.69 -8.81 -6.64
C ARG A 49 -1.58 -7.67 -6.20
N LEU A 50 -1.04 -6.75 -5.41
CA LEU A 50 -1.70 -5.53 -4.96
C LEU A 50 -1.11 -4.33 -5.69
N ILE A 51 -1.98 -3.53 -6.30
CA ILE A 51 -1.66 -2.25 -6.90
C ILE A 51 -1.65 -1.20 -5.79
N ILE A 52 -0.50 -0.62 -5.51
CA ILE A 52 -0.32 0.39 -4.49
C ILE A 52 -0.11 1.75 -5.16
N PRO A 53 -1.06 2.69 -5.05
CA PRO A 53 -0.88 4.04 -5.59
C PRO A 53 0.13 4.82 -4.72
N THR A 54 1.34 5.06 -5.22
CA THR A 54 2.32 5.90 -4.51
C THR A 54 2.03 7.36 -4.82
N THR A 55 1.06 7.94 -4.11
CA THR A 55 0.71 9.37 -4.20
C THR A 55 1.39 10.21 -3.11
N GLY A 56 1.91 9.57 -2.06
CA GLY A 56 2.65 10.20 -0.97
C GLY A 56 4.15 9.88 -0.98
N PRO A 57 4.97 10.66 -0.25
CA PRO A 57 6.36 10.27 0.00
C PRO A 57 6.35 8.89 0.68
N THR A 58 7.04 7.91 0.10
CA THR A 58 7.21 6.58 0.70
C THR A 58 7.92 6.75 2.05
N ARG A 59 7.18 6.77 3.17
CA ARG A 59 7.73 7.10 4.50
C ARG A 59 8.05 5.87 5.37
N CYS A 60 8.06 4.67 4.82
CA CYS A 60 8.70 3.55 5.52
C CYS A 60 10.23 3.73 5.45
N PHE A 61 10.82 4.15 6.59
CA PHE A 61 12.26 4.41 6.78
C PHE A 61 12.85 5.61 6.01
N ALA A 62 12.10 6.70 5.82
CA ALA A 62 12.72 8.00 5.53
C ALA A 62 13.01 8.70 6.87
N GLY A 63 14.18 8.42 7.46
CA GLY A 63 14.66 8.97 8.73
C GLY A 63 15.00 10.46 8.69
N THR A 64 14.03 11.32 8.38
CA THR A 64 14.14 12.78 8.52
C THR A 64 12.81 13.35 8.98
N ASP A 65 12.63 13.34 10.30
CA ASP A 65 11.68 14.18 11.04
C ASP A 65 12.52 15.33 11.64
N PRO A 66 12.31 16.61 11.27
CA PRO A 66 12.83 17.75 12.02
C PRO A 66 11.95 18.11 13.23
#